data_AF-A0A928SFW1-F1
#
_entry.id   AF-A0A928SFW1-F1
#
_cell.length_a   1.000
_cell.length_b   1.000
_cell.length_c   1.000
_cell.angle_alpha   90.00
_cell.angle_beta   90.00
_cell.angle_gamma   90.00
#
_symmetry.space_group_name_H-M   'P 1'
#
loop_
_entity.id
_entity.type
_entity.pdbx_description
1 polymer ?
#
loop_
_entity_poly.entity_id
_entity_poly.type
_entity_poly.pdbx_seq_one_letter_code
_entity_poly.pdbx_strand_id
1 'polypeptide(L)'
;MKMITQFYGRSLAALLLALSGCSSIPSTEPPVTPVAAATATPLPPPTPSPTATTIPPTVAVPSPSATSTATPIPTSTETTDSPSAADLQATVEAGLPPSPTPDAAGFSMGGFDGVTVLPLTNNSSGPPYWAVFTTGFRSFDPLENHFVAIYTQSNSGWQEVSRVELENADYLDPATVSQVHLEPDHIWLEAQGGAGAHSGSYDLLSFDGQTLRHDVSHFTSSPGGSRIEDLNGDNSPDVLLDFTEYYVFCYACGVTRIQYQVLRWDGERLSEVNLTTLPETAPGPLRNLTHRAIELAEAGLWRDAHETINQAVALDGQDPVVTWDAALIRLHAEERAEQAREPYPLLGNVFYGDYAAALEVMRPYSVEQIFDQPTPLVDETPAMGWEAELSRWIIDSATPAVQVQPDLAAAFFLRGWARRLANPDNPDALADIERAASLDPEEPLFAQSLTYLKQ
;
A
#
# COMPACT_ATOMS: atom_id res chain seq x y z
N MET A 1 -26.45 24.04 12.13
CA MET A 1 -26.88 24.89 11.00
C MET A 1 -26.64 24.05 9.74
N LYS A 2 -27.67 23.33 9.25
CA LYS A 2 -28.22 23.39 7.86
C LYS A 2 -27.13 23.47 6.78
N MET A 3 -27.01 22.63 5.74
CA MET A 3 -27.85 21.63 5.04
C MET A 3 -26.92 20.87 4.04
N ILE A 4 -27.08 19.54 3.81
CA ILE A 4 -27.63 18.86 2.58
C ILE A 4 -26.74 19.07 1.31
N THR A 5 -26.26 18.11 0.50
CA THR A 5 -26.85 16.96 -0.24
C THR A 5 -25.70 16.24 -0.99
N GLN A 6 -25.47 14.91 -0.93
CA GLN A 6 -26.10 13.80 -1.68
C GLN A 6 -25.99 13.88 -3.23
N PHE A 7 -25.29 12.92 -3.85
CA PHE A 7 -25.65 12.30 -5.14
C PHE A 7 -24.84 11.01 -5.36
N TYR A 8 -25.49 9.84 -5.30
CA TYR A 8 -25.29 8.70 -6.20
C TYR A 8 -26.45 7.72 -6.00
N GLY A 9 -27.11 7.35 -7.09
CA GLY A 9 -28.14 6.31 -7.08
C GLY A 9 -29.27 6.57 -8.07
N ARG A 10 -29.15 6.05 -9.29
CA ARG A 10 -30.29 5.67 -10.13
C ARG A 10 -29.91 4.50 -11.03
N SER A 11 -30.52 3.33 -10.76
CA SER A 11 -31.32 2.60 -11.75
C SER A 11 -31.90 1.32 -11.15
N LEU A 12 -33.17 1.38 -10.72
CA LEU A 12 -34.13 0.31 -10.96
C LEU A 12 -35.54 0.86 -10.72
N ALA A 13 -36.42 0.71 -11.71
CA ALA A 13 -37.80 1.16 -11.66
C ALA A 13 -38.76 -0.03 -11.75
N ALA A 14 -39.89 0.15 -11.05
CA ALA A 14 -41.20 -0.46 -11.23
C ALA A 14 -41.48 -1.84 -10.61
N LEU A 15 -42.13 -1.83 -9.43
CA LEU A 15 -43.48 -2.40 -9.30
C LEU A 15 -44.24 -1.74 -8.12
N LEU A 16 -45.42 -1.20 -8.41
CA LEU A 16 -46.39 -0.60 -7.48
C LEU A 16 -47.42 -1.67 -7.07
N LEU A 17 -47.79 -1.76 -5.78
CA LEU A 17 -49.18 -1.77 -5.29
C LEU A 17 -49.28 -1.98 -3.76
N ALA A 18 -49.73 -0.91 -3.08
CA ALA A 18 -50.77 -0.81 -2.04
C ALA A 18 -50.79 -1.81 -0.85
N LEU A 19 -50.63 -1.31 0.38
CA LEU A 19 -51.75 -0.93 1.28
C LEU A 19 -51.27 -0.55 2.70
N SER A 20 -51.95 0.47 3.21
CA SER A 20 -51.95 1.02 4.56
C SER A 20 -52.44 0.04 5.64
N GLY A 21 -51.86 0.13 6.84
CA GLY A 21 -52.46 -0.43 8.06
C GLY A 21 -51.60 -0.22 9.31
N CYS A 22 -51.96 0.77 10.13
CA CYS A 22 -51.39 1.03 11.45
C CYS A 22 -51.61 -0.14 12.42
N SER A 23 -50.62 -0.44 13.28
CA SER A 23 -50.79 -0.52 14.74
C SER A 23 -49.47 -0.81 15.44
N SER A 24 -49.19 -0.03 16.48
CA SER A 24 -48.08 -0.15 17.42
C SER A 24 -48.19 -1.42 18.27
N ILE A 25 -47.11 -2.22 18.33
CA ILE A 25 -46.94 -3.35 19.25
C ILE A 25 -45.95 -2.93 20.35
N PRO A 26 -46.22 -3.19 21.64
CA PRO A 26 -45.29 -2.93 22.73
C PRO A 26 -44.19 -4.00 22.79
N SER A 27 -42.94 -3.57 22.94
CA SER A 27 -41.79 -4.46 23.16
C SER A 27 -41.83 -5.04 24.58
N THR A 28 -42.10 -6.34 24.67
CA THR A 28 -41.78 -7.16 25.84
C THR A 28 -40.46 -7.87 25.58
N GLU A 29 -39.43 -7.49 26.32
CA GLU A 29 -38.12 -8.13 26.36
C GLU A 29 -38.23 -9.46 27.15
N PRO A 30 -37.73 -10.59 26.62
CA PRO A 30 -37.68 -11.85 27.38
C PRO A 30 -36.51 -11.84 28.38
N PRO A 31 -36.62 -12.57 29.50
CA PRO A 31 -35.58 -12.60 30.52
C PRO A 31 -34.34 -13.35 30.04
N VAL A 32 -33.18 -12.76 30.28
CA VAL A 32 -31.86 -13.36 30.02
C VAL A 32 -31.57 -14.41 31.09
N THR A 33 -31.43 -15.67 30.67
CA THR A 33 -30.97 -16.78 31.51
C THR A 33 -29.44 -16.72 31.63
N PRO A 34 -28.84 -16.79 32.83
CA PRO A 34 -27.39 -16.80 32.97
C PRO A 34 -26.81 -18.14 32.49
N VAL A 35 -25.88 -18.07 31.54
CA VAL A 35 -25.08 -19.22 31.09
C VAL A 35 -23.97 -19.49 32.11
N ALA A 36 -23.87 -20.75 32.54
CA ALA A 36 -22.87 -21.22 33.49
C ALA A 36 -21.45 -21.13 32.90
N ALA A 37 -20.50 -20.68 33.72
CA ALA A 37 -19.09 -20.56 33.39
C ALA A 37 -18.49 -21.94 33.07
N ALA A 38 -17.89 -22.07 31.88
CA ALA A 38 -17.09 -23.22 31.51
C ALA A 38 -15.71 -23.14 32.19
N THR A 39 -15.36 -24.21 32.91
CA THR A 39 -14.07 -24.38 33.57
C THR A 39 -12.96 -24.58 32.52
N ALA A 40 -12.03 -23.63 32.42
CA ALA A 40 -10.87 -23.73 31.54
C ALA A 40 -9.92 -24.85 32.00
N THR A 41 -9.51 -25.69 31.05
CA THR A 41 -8.47 -26.71 31.23
C THR A 41 -7.09 -26.04 31.11
N PRO A 42 -6.07 -26.41 31.91
CA PRO A 42 -4.77 -25.76 31.83
C PRO A 42 -4.04 -26.11 30.53
N LEU A 43 -3.45 -25.10 29.90
CA LEU A 43 -2.57 -25.25 28.73
C LEU A 43 -1.27 -26.00 29.09
N PRO A 44 -0.72 -26.83 28.18
CA PRO A 44 0.59 -27.44 28.37
C PRO A 44 1.72 -26.40 28.35
N PRO A 45 2.86 -26.68 28.99
CA PRO A 45 3.99 -25.76 29.04
C PRO A 45 4.63 -25.56 27.65
N PRO A 46 5.19 -24.37 27.39
CA PRO A 46 5.82 -24.06 26.10
C PRO A 46 7.05 -24.95 25.85
N THR A 47 7.16 -25.43 24.61
CA THR A 47 8.33 -26.12 24.07
C THR A 47 9.52 -25.15 24.02
N PRO A 48 10.75 -25.55 24.40
CA PRO A 48 11.91 -24.66 24.37
C PRO A 48 12.28 -24.25 22.94
N SER A 49 12.52 -22.95 22.74
CA SER A 49 12.98 -22.38 21.47
C SER A 49 14.35 -22.95 21.04
N PRO A 50 14.59 -23.14 19.73
CA PRO A 50 15.88 -23.56 19.22
C PRO A 50 16.95 -22.49 19.50
N THR A 51 18.14 -22.97 19.85
CA THR A 51 19.32 -22.16 20.13
C THR A 51 19.78 -21.43 18.86
N ALA A 52 19.85 -20.10 18.94
CA ALA A 52 20.35 -19.24 17.87
C ALA A 52 21.79 -19.64 17.49
N THR A 53 21.96 -20.04 16.24
CA THR A 53 23.29 -20.26 15.65
C THR A 53 23.92 -18.90 15.36
N THR A 54 25.10 -18.68 15.92
CA THR A 54 25.89 -17.45 15.75
C THR A 54 26.39 -17.33 14.31
N ILE A 55 25.97 -16.26 13.63
CA ILE A 55 26.49 -15.86 12.32
C ILE A 55 27.85 -15.17 12.54
N PRO A 56 28.92 -15.52 11.78
CA PRO A 56 30.21 -14.86 11.89
C PRO A 56 30.18 -13.43 11.33
N PRO A 57 31.02 -12.51 11.84
CA PRO A 57 31.00 -11.10 11.46
C PRO A 57 31.47 -10.88 10.01
N THR A 58 30.68 -10.12 9.26
CA THR A 58 31.00 -9.63 7.93
C THR A 58 32.21 -8.69 7.97
N VAL A 59 33.17 -8.97 7.09
CA VAL A 59 34.42 -8.23 6.91
C VAL A 59 34.13 -6.81 6.39
N ALA A 60 34.63 -5.80 7.10
CA ALA A 60 34.56 -4.40 6.70
C ALA A 60 35.39 -4.13 5.43
N VAL A 61 34.78 -3.47 4.46
CA VAL A 61 35.44 -2.95 3.25
C VAL A 61 36.12 -1.62 3.59
N PRO A 62 37.41 -1.41 3.25
CA PRO A 62 38.11 -0.18 3.57
C PRO A 62 37.70 0.99 2.67
N SER A 63 37.42 2.13 3.32
CA SER A 63 37.16 3.43 2.69
C SER A 63 38.47 4.07 2.20
N PRO A 64 38.56 4.61 0.97
CA PRO A 64 39.77 5.28 0.51
C PRO A 64 39.89 6.70 1.09
N SER A 65 40.90 6.89 1.93
CA SER A 65 41.38 8.20 2.37
C SER A 65 42.03 8.97 1.21
N ALA A 66 41.48 10.14 0.88
CA ALA A 66 42.17 11.18 0.12
C ALA A 66 42.38 12.40 1.03
N THR A 67 43.62 12.61 1.46
CA THR A 67 44.05 13.80 2.20
C THR A 67 44.27 14.96 1.22
N SER A 68 43.41 15.97 1.29
CA SER A 68 43.61 17.27 0.64
C SER A 68 44.07 18.29 1.70
N THR A 69 45.30 18.77 1.56
CA THR A 69 45.84 19.88 2.36
C THR A 69 45.32 21.20 1.80
N ALA A 70 44.41 21.86 2.53
CA ALA A 70 43.93 23.19 2.19
C ALA A 70 44.69 24.28 2.96
N THR A 71 45.17 25.28 2.22
CA THR A 71 45.81 26.52 2.67
C THR A 71 44.80 27.40 3.43
N PRO A 72 45.18 28.09 4.53
CA PRO A 72 44.25 28.91 5.31
C PRO A 72 43.82 30.16 4.52
N ILE A 73 42.50 30.31 4.33
CA ILE A 73 41.83 31.50 3.80
C ILE A 73 41.54 32.44 5.00
N PRO A 74 41.70 33.77 4.87
CA PRO A 74 41.48 34.70 5.98
C PRO A 74 40.05 34.61 6.54
N THR A 75 39.99 34.49 7.86
CA THR A 75 38.78 34.58 8.69
C THR A 75 38.02 35.86 8.36
N SER A 76 36.94 35.72 7.61
CA SER A 76 35.92 36.75 7.51
C SER A 76 35.16 36.75 8.83
N THR A 77 35.10 37.90 9.49
CA THR A 77 34.29 38.13 10.68
C THR A 77 32.83 37.94 10.29
N GLU A 78 32.30 36.77 10.58
CA GLU A 78 30.89 36.43 10.38
C GLU A 78 30.06 37.34 11.30
N THR A 79 29.17 38.10 10.69
CA THR A 79 28.28 39.01 11.41
C THR A 79 27.17 38.15 11.99
N THR A 80 27.18 37.99 13.32
CA THR A 80 26.06 37.49 14.13
C THR A 80 24.80 38.28 13.84
N ASP A 81 23.75 37.62 13.31
CA ASP A 81 22.31 37.93 13.53
C ASP A 81 21.37 37.18 12.56
N SER A 82 21.69 35.96 12.13
CA SER A 82 20.62 35.02 11.76
C SER A 82 20.24 34.27 13.03
N PRO A 83 18.95 34.18 13.40
CA PRO A 83 18.56 33.36 14.54
C PRO A 83 19.00 31.94 14.27
N SER A 84 19.58 31.29 15.28
CA SER A 84 20.01 29.91 15.06
C SER A 84 18.78 29.01 15.08
N ALA A 85 18.75 28.00 14.21
CA ALA A 85 17.76 26.92 14.30
C ALA A 85 17.74 26.27 15.70
N ALA A 86 18.86 26.32 16.42
CA ALA A 86 18.97 25.87 17.81
C ALA A 86 18.13 26.70 18.79
N ASP A 87 18.03 28.02 18.59
CA ASP A 87 17.19 28.88 19.44
C ASP A 87 15.70 28.53 19.26
N LEU A 88 15.29 28.25 18.02
CA LEU A 88 13.92 27.80 17.73
C LEU A 88 13.66 26.44 18.35
N GLN A 89 14.57 25.49 18.15
CA GLN A 89 14.48 24.14 18.73
C GLN A 89 14.29 24.20 20.24
N ALA A 90 15.17 24.91 20.95
CA ALA A 90 15.09 25.05 22.41
C ALA A 90 13.79 25.73 22.87
N THR A 91 13.29 26.71 22.10
CA THR A 91 12.02 27.40 22.39
C THR A 91 10.84 26.43 22.32
N VAL A 92 10.80 25.57 21.30
CA VAL A 92 9.69 24.62 21.10
C VAL A 92 9.80 23.43 22.05
N GLU A 93 11.00 22.89 22.28
CA GLU A 93 11.25 21.80 23.23
C GLU A 93 10.81 22.16 24.65
N ALA A 94 11.05 23.41 25.08
CA ALA A 94 10.61 23.90 26.39
C ALA A 94 9.08 23.91 26.56
N GLY A 95 8.32 23.85 25.46
CA GLY A 95 6.86 23.79 25.45
C GLY A 95 6.28 22.38 25.27
N LEU A 96 7.12 21.35 25.07
CA LEU A 96 6.65 19.98 24.93
C LEU A 96 6.09 19.42 26.25
N PRO A 97 5.11 18.50 26.18
CA PRO A 97 4.65 17.77 27.35
C PRO A 97 5.81 16.97 27.98
N PRO A 98 5.79 16.76 29.31
CA PRO A 98 6.83 16.00 29.97
C PRO A 98 6.83 14.54 29.50
N SER A 99 8.00 13.97 29.25
CA SER A 99 8.12 12.55 28.89
C SER A 99 7.51 11.66 29.99
N PRO A 100 6.82 10.56 29.63
CA PRO A 100 6.23 9.66 30.61
C PRO A 100 7.29 9.09 31.54
N THR A 101 6.92 8.91 32.80
CA THR A 101 7.83 8.35 33.81
C THR A 101 8.01 6.85 33.54
N PRO A 102 9.26 6.34 33.47
CA PRO A 102 9.49 4.91 33.33
C PRO A 102 8.80 4.10 34.42
N ASP A 103 8.25 2.94 34.05
CA ASP A 103 7.64 2.01 34.98
C ASP A 103 8.67 1.38 35.93
N ALA A 104 8.21 0.47 36.81
CA ALA A 104 9.09 -0.18 37.78
C ALA A 104 10.20 -1.04 37.14
N ALA A 105 10.07 -1.41 35.86
CA ALA A 105 11.09 -2.10 35.07
C ALA A 105 12.04 -1.14 34.33
N GLY A 106 11.84 0.19 34.47
CA GLY A 106 12.59 1.22 33.76
C GLY A 106 12.13 1.42 32.32
N PHE A 107 10.96 0.89 31.95
CA PHE A 107 10.41 1.01 30.62
C PHE A 107 9.40 2.16 30.58
N SER A 108 9.59 3.09 29.65
CA SER A 108 8.62 4.13 29.34
C SER A 108 8.24 3.98 27.88
N MET A 109 6.94 3.92 27.58
CA MET A 109 6.43 3.96 26.21
C MET A 109 5.78 5.31 25.97
N GLY A 110 6.16 5.93 24.85
CA GLY A 110 5.58 7.19 24.39
C GLY A 110 6.27 8.42 24.96
N GLY A 111 5.85 9.57 24.42
CA GLY A 111 6.45 10.86 24.67
C GLY A 111 7.50 11.22 23.62
N PHE A 112 7.50 12.49 23.21
CA PHE A 112 8.47 12.97 22.23
C PHE A 112 9.87 12.97 22.81
N ASP A 113 10.84 12.57 21.97
CA ASP A 113 12.27 12.68 22.28
C ASP A 113 12.78 14.13 22.15
N GLY A 114 12.07 14.95 21.37
CA GLY A 114 12.41 16.35 21.12
C GLY A 114 11.70 16.89 19.88
N VAL A 115 12.26 17.94 19.29
CA VAL A 115 11.85 18.44 17.98
C VAL A 115 13.03 18.60 17.03
N THR A 116 12.77 18.51 15.74
CA THR A 116 13.73 18.86 14.69
C THR A 116 13.28 20.12 13.97
N VAL A 117 14.24 20.95 13.58
CA VAL A 117 14.02 22.21 12.85
C VAL A 117 14.58 22.09 11.45
N LEU A 118 13.73 22.29 10.44
CA LEU A 118 14.06 22.28 9.02
C LEU A 118 13.87 23.68 8.42
N PRO A 119 14.96 24.38 8.05
CA PRO A 119 14.86 25.62 7.28
C PRO A 119 14.21 25.36 5.92
N LEU A 120 13.24 26.18 5.55
CA LEU A 120 12.47 26.01 4.32
C LEU A 120 12.96 26.98 3.24
N THR A 121 13.04 26.46 2.03
CA THR A 121 13.27 27.26 0.82
C THR A 121 11.93 27.79 0.31
N ASN A 122 11.84 29.11 0.10
CA ASN A 122 10.66 29.74 -0.49
C ASN A 122 11.00 30.31 -1.87
N ASN A 123 10.11 30.12 -2.85
CA ASN A 123 10.25 30.73 -4.18
C ASN A 123 9.69 32.17 -4.20
N SER A 124 9.00 32.57 -3.14
CA SER A 124 8.32 33.85 -3.01
C SER A 124 9.17 34.86 -2.23
N SER A 125 8.92 36.16 -2.43
CA SER A 125 9.57 37.24 -1.67
C SER A 125 9.08 37.36 -0.23
N GLY A 126 8.54 36.29 0.34
CA GLY A 126 8.01 36.22 1.71
C GLY A 126 9.13 36.20 2.75
N PRO A 127 8.77 36.26 4.05
CA PRO A 127 9.74 36.03 5.11
C PRO A 127 10.30 34.60 5.02
N PRO A 128 11.49 34.35 5.58
CA PRO A 128 12.00 33.00 5.72
C PRO A 128 11.10 32.17 6.66
N TYR A 129 10.94 30.89 6.35
CA TYR A 129 10.14 29.96 7.15
C TYR A 129 10.98 28.76 7.61
N TRP A 130 10.55 28.14 8.71
CA TRP A 130 11.12 26.92 9.25
C TRP A 130 9.99 25.96 9.61
N ALA A 131 10.12 24.69 9.22
CA ALA A 131 9.28 23.64 9.76
C ALA A 131 9.90 23.13 11.07
N VAL A 132 9.06 22.92 12.08
CA VAL A 132 9.42 22.30 13.35
C VAL A 132 8.49 21.12 13.56
N PHE A 133 9.05 19.95 13.87
CA PHE A 133 8.26 18.74 14.05
C PHE A 133 8.80 17.90 15.21
N THR A 134 7.90 17.19 15.89
CA THR A 134 8.28 16.30 17.01
C THR A 134 8.89 15.00 16.51
N THR A 135 9.83 14.45 17.27
CA THR A 135 10.47 13.16 17.00
C THR A 135 10.29 12.20 18.18
N GLY A 136 10.60 10.93 17.97
CA GLY A 136 10.42 9.87 18.97
C GLY A 136 9.09 9.16 18.83
N PHE A 137 8.49 8.72 19.94
CA PHE A 137 7.25 7.95 19.95
C PHE A 137 6.09 8.79 20.54
N ARG A 138 4.90 8.72 19.95
CA ARG A 138 3.74 9.45 20.47
C ARG A 138 3.27 8.92 21.83
N SER A 139 2.60 9.74 22.62
CA SER A 139 1.89 9.24 23.82
C SER A 139 0.50 8.73 23.42
N PHE A 140 0.04 7.65 24.05
CA PHE A 140 -1.30 7.07 23.82
C PHE A 140 -2.27 7.34 24.99
N ASP A 141 -1.74 7.69 26.16
CA ASP A 141 -2.55 8.04 27.34
C ASP A 141 -1.84 9.11 28.22
N PRO A 142 -2.24 10.40 28.13
CA PRO A 142 -3.19 10.93 27.15
C PRO A 142 -2.62 10.80 25.72
N LEU A 143 -3.51 10.73 24.73
CA LEU A 143 -3.11 10.75 23.33
C LEU A 143 -2.45 12.09 22.99
N GLU A 144 -1.21 12.05 22.49
CA GLU A 144 -0.45 13.21 22.04
C GLU A 144 0.14 12.89 20.67
N ASN A 145 -0.50 13.37 19.59
CA ASN A 145 -0.02 13.12 18.23
C ASN A 145 1.26 13.88 17.92
N HIS A 146 2.08 13.33 17.02
CA HIS A 146 3.14 14.11 16.41
C HIS A 146 2.57 15.35 15.70
N PHE A 147 3.39 16.38 15.53
CA PHE A 147 2.96 17.57 14.80
C PHE A 147 4.04 18.10 13.87
N VAL A 148 3.62 18.85 12.85
CA VAL A 148 4.46 19.72 12.03
C VAL A 148 3.93 21.14 12.15
N ALA A 149 4.80 22.09 12.46
CA ALA A 149 4.45 23.50 12.61
C ALA A 149 5.39 24.38 11.79
N ILE A 150 4.86 25.44 11.19
CA ILE A 150 5.62 26.45 10.45
C ILE A 150 5.87 27.63 11.35
N TYR A 151 7.12 28.07 11.40
CA TYR A 151 7.56 29.25 12.13
C TYR A 151 8.14 30.29 11.19
N THR A 152 7.99 31.55 11.57
CA THR A 152 8.74 32.68 11.00
C THR A 152 9.45 33.43 12.13
N GLN A 153 10.53 34.13 11.81
CA GLN A 153 11.14 35.06 12.74
C GLN A 153 10.69 36.49 12.45
N SER A 154 10.36 37.24 13.49
CA SER A 154 10.12 38.69 13.41
C SER A 154 10.91 39.43 14.48
N ASN A 155 10.80 40.76 14.52
CA ASN A 155 11.45 41.59 15.55
C ASN A 155 10.99 41.23 16.99
N SER A 156 9.86 40.56 17.14
CA SER A 156 9.34 40.05 18.42
C SER A 156 9.82 38.64 18.78
N GLY A 157 10.70 38.03 17.96
CA GLY A 157 11.20 36.67 18.14
C GLY A 157 10.50 35.67 17.22
N TRP A 158 10.58 34.39 17.60
CA TRP A 158 9.95 33.28 16.89
C TRP A 158 8.43 33.32 17.02
N GLN A 159 7.73 33.11 15.90
CA GLN A 159 6.28 33.08 15.85
C GLN A 159 5.82 31.84 15.08
N GLU A 160 4.99 31.02 15.72
CA GLU A 160 4.27 29.95 15.04
C GLU A 160 3.23 30.58 14.11
N VAL A 161 3.27 30.20 12.83
CA VAL A 161 2.36 30.66 11.78
C VAL A 161 1.18 29.71 11.64
N SER A 162 1.47 28.40 11.57
CA SER A 162 0.46 27.35 11.42
C SER A 162 1.01 26.02 11.93
N ARG A 163 0.11 25.10 12.29
CA ARG A 163 0.44 23.75 12.80
C ARG A 163 -0.60 22.74 12.32
N VAL A 164 -0.15 21.51 12.09
CA VAL A 164 -0.99 20.33 11.90
C VAL A 164 -0.51 19.18 12.79
N GLU A 165 -1.45 18.36 13.26
CA GLU A 165 -1.14 17.09 13.95
C GLU A 165 -1.11 15.94 12.94
N LEU A 166 -0.22 14.98 13.14
CA LEU A 166 -0.06 13.77 12.33
C LEU A 166 -0.74 12.60 13.06
N GLU A 167 -1.97 12.28 12.66
CA GLU A 167 -2.83 11.32 13.39
C GLU A 167 -2.37 9.86 13.25
N ASN A 168 -1.71 9.53 12.14
CA ASN A 168 -1.33 8.17 11.79
C ASN A 168 0.08 7.79 12.28
N ALA A 169 0.95 8.77 12.54
CA ALA A 169 2.32 8.52 12.95
C ALA A 169 2.39 8.17 14.45
N ASP A 170 2.78 6.94 14.76
CA ASP A 170 3.17 6.52 16.12
C ASP A 170 4.60 6.92 16.45
N TYR A 171 5.48 6.96 15.45
CA TYR A 171 6.85 7.44 15.61
C TYR A 171 7.34 8.23 14.40
N LEU A 172 8.24 9.19 14.67
CA LEU A 172 8.96 9.99 13.66
C LEU A 172 10.45 10.10 14.00
N ASP A 173 11.29 9.84 13.00
CA ASP A 173 12.73 10.08 13.10
C ASP A 173 13.09 11.49 12.60
N PRO A 174 14.22 12.08 13.03
CA PRO A 174 14.65 13.41 12.58
C PRO A 174 14.80 13.58 11.05
N ALA A 175 14.92 12.50 10.29
CA ALA A 175 15.08 12.51 8.83
C ALA A 175 13.77 12.30 8.06
N THR A 176 12.64 12.11 8.74
CA THR A 176 11.37 11.66 8.13
C THR A 176 10.48 12.77 7.60
N VAL A 177 10.73 14.02 8.01
CA VAL A 177 10.06 15.20 7.46
C VAL A 177 11.05 15.93 6.56
N SER A 178 10.67 16.11 5.30
CA SER A 178 11.51 16.77 4.30
C SER A 178 10.69 17.74 3.46
N GLN A 179 11.36 18.79 2.95
CA GLN A 179 10.75 19.66 1.97
C GLN A 179 10.83 19.01 0.59
N VAL A 180 9.70 18.95 -0.08
CA VAL A 180 9.54 18.37 -1.42
C VAL A 180 9.05 19.44 -2.39
N HIS A 181 9.11 19.16 -3.68
CA HIS A 181 8.61 20.05 -4.71
C HIS A 181 7.46 19.37 -5.45
N LEU A 182 6.29 20.00 -5.48
CA LEU A 182 5.15 19.57 -6.29
C LEU A 182 4.80 20.66 -7.32
N GLU A 183 4.75 21.90 -6.84
CA GLU A 183 4.57 23.09 -7.66
C GLU A 183 5.18 24.32 -6.94
N PRO A 184 5.30 25.50 -7.57
CA PRO A 184 6.09 26.61 -7.03
C PRO A 184 5.36 27.56 -6.06
N ASP A 185 4.03 27.57 -6.01
CA ASP A 185 3.21 28.52 -5.24
C ASP A 185 3.08 28.13 -3.76
N HIS A 186 3.24 26.86 -3.40
CA HIS A 186 3.24 26.38 -2.01
C HIS A 186 4.62 25.83 -1.60
N ILE A 187 4.86 25.81 -0.29
CA ILE A 187 5.87 24.96 0.31
C ILE A 187 5.24 23.61 0.61
N TRP A 188 5.83 22.54 0.09
CA TRP A 188 5.36 21.18 0.30
C TRP A 188 6.29 20.44 1.27
N LEU A 189 5.70 19.74 2.24
CA LEU A 189 6.41 18.90 3.19
C LEU A 189 5.88 17.48 3.11
N GLU A 190 6.78 16.53 2.93
CA GLU A 190 6.47 15.10 3.08
C GLU A 190 6.92 14.65 4.47
N ALA A 191 6.04 13.94 5.18
CA ALA A 191 6.31 13.32 6.47
C ALA A 191 6.03 11.81 6.40
N GLN A 192 7.08 11.00 6.62
CA GLN A 192 6.97 9.53 6.60
C GLN A 192 7.22 8.94 8.00
N GLY A 193 6.17 8.53 8.68
CA GLY A 193 6.27 7.91 10.00
C GLY A 193 6.09 6.41 9.96
N GLY A 194 6.22 5.79 11.13
CA GLY A 194 5.66 4.46 11.30
C GLY A 194 4.47 4.46 12.23
N ALA A 195 3.66 3.43 12.07
CA ALA A 195 2.45 3.15 12.83
C ALA A 195 2.58 1.72 13.39
N GLY A 196 2.42 1.57 14.70
CA GLY A 196 2.67 0.32 15.41
C GLY A 196 4.08 -0.23 15.17
N ALA A 197 4.20 -1.55 15.20
CA ALA A 197 5.48 -2.23 15.06
C ALA A 197 5.92 -2.43 13.59
N HIS A 198 4.97 -2.46 12.65
CA HIS A 198 5.21 -2.93 11.29
C HIS A 198 4.53 -2.09 10.22
N SER A 199 3.81 -1.02 10.56
CA SER A 199 3.04 -0.23 9.60
C SER A 199 3.69 1.13 9.36
N GLY A 200 3.30 1.79 8.28
CA GLY A 200 3.80 3.10 7.87
C GLY A 200 2.70 4.15 7.87
N SER A 201 3.10 5.40 8.03
CA SER A 201 2.26 6.57 7.79
C SER A 201 2.91 7.50 6.78
N TYR A 202 2.10 8.12 5.94
CA TYR A 202 2.52 9.10 4.97
C TYR A 202 1.60 10.31 5.04
N ASP A 203 2.16 11.49 5.25
CA ASP A 203 1.43 12.75 5.19
C ASP A 203 2.11 13.70 4.19
N LEU A 204 1.32 14.33 3.33
CA LEU A 204 1.76 15.40 2.45
C LEU A 204 1.05 16.70 2.83
N LEU A 205 1.85 17.70 3.14
CA LEU A 205 1.38 18.97 3.67
C LEU A 205 1.70 20.11 2.69
N SER A 206 0.73 20.98 2.41
CA SER A 206 0.97 22.25 1.71
C SER A 206 0.91 23.45 2.65
N PHE A 207 1.78 24.43 2.41
CA PHE A 207 1.77 25.72 3.07
C PHE A 207 1.72 26.86 2.06
N ASP A 208 0.65 27.65 2.11
CA ASP A 208 0.35 28.76 1.20
C ASP A 208 0.96 30.11 1.62
N GLY A 209 1.85 30.11 2.61
CA GLY A 209 2.41 31.31 3.25
C GLY A 209 1.64 31.75 4.50
N GLN A 210 0.45 31.19 4.76
CA GLN A 210 -0.37 31.50 5.94
C GLN A 210 -0.86 30.24 6.67
N THR A 211 -1.32 29.24 5.93
CA THR A 211 -1.95 28.03 6.48
C THR A 211 -1.21 26.79 6.02
N LEU A 212 -0.84 25.94 6.97
CA LEU A 212 -0.36 24.58 6.72
C LEU A 212 -1.57 23.65 6.71
N ARG A 213 -1.73 22.86 5.65
CA ARG A 213 -2.86 21.95 5.45
C ARG A 213 -2.38 20.52 5.27
N HIS A 214 -3.25 19.58 5.60
CA HIS A 214 -3.15 18.18 5.18
C HIS A 214 -3.77 18.03 3.80
N ASP A 215 -2.96 17.72 2.80
CA ASP A 215 -3.43 17.43 1.44
C ASP A 215 -3.56 15.92 1.21
N VAL A 216 -2.68 15.13 1.83
CA VAL A 216 -2.77 13.66 1.88
C VAL A 216 -2.42 13.17 3.27
N SER A 217 -3.18 12.20 3.76
CA SER A 217 -2.79 11.36 4.89
C SER A 217 -3.12 9.91 4.55
N HIS A 218 -2.14 9.03 4.69
CA HIS A 218 -2.22 7.65 4.25
C HIS A 218 -1.56 6.70 5.25
N PHE A 219 -2.19 5.55 5.44
CA PHE A 219 -1.68 4.45 6.27
C PHE A 219 -1.41 3.25 5.38
N THR A 220 -0.27 2.60 5.60
CA THR A 220 0.09 1.35 4.94
C THR A 220 0.47 0.32 5.98
N SER A 221 0.15 -0.95 5.73
CA SER A 221 0.45 -2.04 6.67
C SER A 221 1.94 -2.41 6.73
N SER A 222 2.80 -1.78 5.91
CA SER A 222 4.26 -1.87 5.92
C SER A 222 4.87 -0.46 5.92
N PRO A 223 6.01 -0.18 6.58
CA PRO A 223 6.67 1.12 6.47
C PRO A 223 7.16 1.39 5.04
N GLY A 224 7.12 2.66 4.64
CA GLY A 224 7.61 3.13 3.34
C GLY A 224 6.62 2.94 2.20
N GLY A 225 7.13 2.88 0.97
CA GLY A 225 6.34 2.65 -0.25
C GLY A 225 5.71 3.90 -0.85
N SER A 226 5.11 4.77 -0.02
CA SER A 226 4.55 6.05 -0.47
C SER A 226 5.64 7.10 -0.66
N ARG A 227 5.56 7.88 -1.75
CA ARG A 227 6.62 8.82 -2.15
C ARG A 227 6.13 9.80 -3.20
N ILE A 228 6.94 10.82 -3.47
CA ILE A 228 6.79 11.71 -4.62
C ILE A 228 7.75 11.29 -5.74
N GLU A 229 7.24 11.13 -6.96
CA GLU A 229 8.00 10.70 -8.13
C GLU A 229 7.35 11.22 -9.42
N ASP A 230 8.13 11.59 -10.44
CA ASP A 230 7.61 11.86 -11.79
C ASP A 230 7.41 10.52 -12.52
N LEU A 231 6.17 10.05 -12.58
CA LEU A 231 5.86 8.70 -13.07
C LEU A 231 5.75 8.63 -14.59
N ASN A 232 5.30 9.72 -15.22
CA ASN A 232 5.02 9.80 -16.65
C ASN A 232 6.13 10.51 -17.45
N GLY A 233 7.14 11.06 -16.78
CA GLY A 233 8.31 11.70 -17.39
C GLY A 233 8.06 13.13 -17.87
N ASP A 234 7.03 13.81 -17.37
CA ASP A 234 6.70 15.17 -17.78
C ASP A 234 7.37 16.27 -16.93
N ASN A 235 8.25 15.89 -16.01
CA ASN A 235 8.93 16.73 -15.01
C ASN A 235 8.00 17.39 -13.99
N SER A 236 6.74 16.95 -13.91
CA SER A 236 5.83 17.31 -12.82
C SER A 236 5.69 16.10 -11.92
N PRO A 237 6.16 16.17 -10.67
CA PRO A 237 6.10 15.03 -9.78
C PRO A 237 4.66 14.71 -9.36
N ASP A 238 4.43 13.44 -9.08
CA ASP A 238 3.15 12.87 -8.67
C ASP A 238 3.29 12.24 -7.28
N VAL A 239 2.19 12.11 -6.56
CA VAL A 239 2.15 11.48 -5.24
C VAL A 239 1.73 10.03 -5.43
N LEU A 240 2.62 9.12 -5.08
CA LEU A 240 2.38 7.69 -5.09
C LEU A 240 2.08 7.20 -3.68
N LEU A 241 0.92 6.58 -3.49
CA LEU A 241 0.47 6.00 -2.23
C LEU A 241 0.48 4.47 -2.33
N ASP A 242 1.10 3.85 -1.34
CA ASP A 242 1.23 2.40 -1.27
C ASP A 242 0.00 1.74 -0.63
N PHE A 243 -0.81 1.09 -1.46
CA PHE A 243 -1.99 0.30 -1.07
C PHE A 243 -1.71 -1.21 -1.10
N THR A 244 -0.45 -1.61 -1.15
CA THR A 244 -0.05 -3.01 -1.19
C THR A 244 -0.59 -3.78 0.01
N GLU A 245 -1.20 -4.93 -0.24
CA GLU A 245 -1.55 -5.87 0.83
C GLU A 245 -0.32 -6.69 1.19
N TYR A 246 0.29 -6.37 2.34
CA TYR A 246 1.46 -7.07 2.89
C TYR A 246 1.10 -8.29 3.75
N TYR A 247 -0.17 -8.44 4.13
CA TYR A 247 -0.68 -9.52 4.97
C TYR A 247 -1.56 -10.48 4.16
N VAL A 248 -1.11 -10.88 2.97
CA VAL A 248 -1.80 -11.89 2.14
C VAL A 248 -1.99 -13.19 2.95
N PHE A 249 -0.95 -13.58 3.69
CA PHE A 249 -0.99 -14.63 4.71
C PHE A 249 -0.53 -14.07 6.06
N CYS A 250 0.72 -13.64 6.11
CA CYS A 250 1.32 -13.00 7.28
C CYS A 250 2.42 -12.04 6.84
N TYR A 251 2.71 -11.01 7.64
CA TYR A 251 3.78 -10.05 7.34
C TYR A 251 5.13 -10.73 7.05
N ALA A 252 5.54 -11.68 7.90
CA ALA A 252 6.81 -12.38 7.75
C ALA A 252 6.83 -13.41 6.61
N CYS A 253 5.66 -13.71 6.02
CA CYS A 253 5.52 -14.66 4.93
C CYS A 253 6.03 -14.08 3.61
N GLY A 254 6.11 -12.75 3.50
CA GLY A 254 6.67 -12.02 2.34
C GLY A 254 5.84 -12.13 1.06
N VAL A 255 4.65 -12.73 1.10
CA VAL A 255 3.72 -12.77 -0.03
C VAL A 255 2.88 -11.50 0.00
N THR A 256 2.96 -10.69 -1.04
CA THR A 256 2.28 -9.40 -1.13
C THR A 256 1.41 -9.30 -2.38
N ARG A 257 0.38 -8.46 -2.33
CA ARG A 257 -0.41 -8.07 -3.52
C ARG A 257 -0.19 -6.58 -3.76
N ILE A 258 0.78 -6.29 -4.63
CA ILE A 258 1.23 -4.93 -4.94
C ILE A 258 0.09 -4.07 -5.50
N GLN A 259 -0.16 -2.91 -4.88
CA GLN A 259 -1.17 -1.98 -5.37
C GLN A 259 -0.78 -0.55 -5.02
N TYR A 260 -0.92 0.35 -5.98
CA TYR A 260 -0.62 1.76 -5.82
C TYR A 260 -1.81 2.63 -6.19
N GLN A 261 -1.92 3.77 -5.52
CA GLN A 261 -2.75 4.88 -5.96
C GLN A 261 -1.83 6.04 -6.33
N VAL A 262 -2.12 6.69 -7.46
CA VAL A 262 -1.34 7.85 -7.92
C VAL A 262 -2.23 9.08 -7.88
N LEU A 263 -1.77 10.14 -7.23
CA LEU A 263 -2.43 11.42 -7.17
C LEU A 263 -1.59 12.48 -7.89
N ARG A 264 -2.26 13.35 -8.64
CA ARG A 264 -1.64 14.46 -9.34
C ARG A 264 -2.27 15.78 -8.94
N TRP A 265 -1.43 16.79 -8.77
CA TRP A 265 -1.86 18.15 -8.51
C TRP A 265 -2.43 18.80 -9.78
N ASP A 266 -3.67 19.29 -9.72
CA ASP A 266 -4.34 19.95 -10.85
C ASP A 266 -4.23 21.49 -10.83
N GLY A 267 -3.53 22.05 -9.84
CA GLY A 267 -3.47 23.50 -9.57
C GLY A 267 -4.31 23.92 -8.36
N GLU A 268 -5.28 23.12 -7.94
CA GLU A 268 -6.18 23.40 -6.82
C GLU A 268 -6.18 22.28 -5.77
N ARG A 269 -6.08 21.02 -6.21
CA ARG A 269 -6.11 19.84 -5.34
C ARG A 269 -5.36 18.65 -5.95
N LEU A 270 -5.05 17.68 -5.10
CA LEU A 270 -4.62 16.35 -5.54
C LEU A 270 -5.83 15.55 -6.03
N SER A 271 -5.68 14.94 -7.21
CA SER A 271 -6.71 14.13 -7.85
C SER A 271 -6.13 12.80 -8.31
N GLU A 272 -6.89 11.72 -8.16
CA GLU A 272 -6.44 10.39 -8.56
C GLU A 272 -6.32 10.27 -10.07
N VAL A 273 -5.16 9.78 -10.52
CA VAL A 273 -4.90 9.44 -11.91
C VAL A 273 -5.38 8.02 -12.16
N ASN A 274 -6.37 7.90 -13.05
CA ASN A 274 -6.98 6.62 -13.41
C ASN A 274 -6.61 6.24 -14.85
N LEU A 275 -6.60 4.93 -15.11
CA LEU A 275 -6.54 4.42 -16.49
C LEU A 275 -7.68 5.03 -17.32
N THR A 276 -7.36 5.57 -18.48
CA THR A 276 -8.30 6.39 -19.25
C THR A 276 -8.43 5.91 -20.68
N THR A 277 -9.66 5.66 -21.13
CA THR A 277 -9.90 5.28 -22.52
C THR A 277 -9.63 6.44 -23.49
N LEU A 278 -8.92 6.15 -24.58
CA LEU A 278 -8.76 7.09 -25.70
C LEU A 278 -10.12 7.39 -26.38
N PRO A 279 -10.34 8.64 -26.85
CA PRO A 279 -11.58 9.03 -27.51
C PRO A 279 -11.77 8.35 -28.88
N GLU A 280 -13.00 8.31 -29.37
CA GLU A 280 -13.33 7.74 -30.71
C GLU A 280 -12.62 8.41 -31.89
N THR A 281 -12.10 9.62 -31.68
CA THR A 281 -11.31 10.35 -32.68
C THR A 281 -9.86 9.89 -32.77
N ALA A 282 -9.37 9.12 -31.78
CA ALA A 282 -8.01 8.59 -31.79
C ALA A 282 -7.85 7.49 -32.87
N PRO A 283 -6.63 7.30 -33.42
CA PRO A 283 -6.37 6.25 -34.41
C PRO A 283 -6.79 4.87 -33.91
N GLY A 284 -7.54 4.13 -34.73
CA GLY A 284 -8.13 2.83 -34.35
C GLY A 284 -7.12 1.83 -33.75
N PRO A 285 -5.95 1.60 -34.37
CA PRO A 285 -4.95 0.69 -33.81
C PRO A 285 -4.43 1.10 -32.42
N LEU A 286 -4.13 2.39 -32.22
CA LEU A 286 -3.67 2.92 -30.92
C LEU A 286 -4.75 2.73 -29.87
N ARG A 287 -5.97 3.18 -30.19
CA ARG A 287 -7.14 3.08 -29.31
C ARG A 287 -7.42 1.64 -28.88
N ASN A 288 -7.42 0.70 -29.83
CA ASN A 288 -7.70 -0.70 -29.55
C ASN A 288 -6.66 -1.32 -28.59
N LEU A 289 -5.37 -1.01 -28.79
CA LEU A 289 -4.30 -1.50 -27.91
C LEU A 289 -4.41 -0.90 -26.51
N THR A 290 -4.58 0.42 -26.41
CA THR A 290 -4.74 1.10 -25.11
C THR A 290 -5.96 0.58 -24.37
N HIS A 291 -7.13 0.50 -25.01
CA HIS A 291 -8.35 -0.03 -24.38
C HIS A 291 -8.18 -1.48 -23.94
N ARG A 292 -7.51 -2.31 -24.74
CA ARG A 292 -7.25 -3.70 -24.35
C ARG A 292 -6.29 -3.80 -23.17
N ALA A 293 -5.24 -2.97 -23.13
CA ALA A 293 -4.33 -2.95 -21.99
C ALA A 293 -5.04 -2.59 -20.68
N ILE A 294 -5.96 -1.61 -20.72
CA ILE A 294 -6.80 -1.23 -19.59
C ILE A 294 -7.68 -2.41 -19.14
N GLU A 295 -8.41 -3.03 -20.07
CA GLU A 295 -9.28 -4.19 -19.77
C GLU A 295 -8.50 -5.34 -19.12
N LEU A 296 -7.27 -5.60 -19.59
CA LEU A 296 -6.38 -6.61 -19.01
C LEU A 296 -5.92 -6.22 -17.60
N ALA A 297 -5.49 -4.97 -17.40
CA ALA A 297 -5.04 -4.49 -16.10
C ALA A 297 -6.16 -4.54 -15.05
N GLU A 298 -7.37 -4.09 -15.40
CA GLU A 298 -8.56 -4.15 -14.55
C GLU A 298 -8.95 -5.59 -14.18
N ALA A 299 -8.65 -6.55 -15.06
CA ALA A 299 -8.85 -7.97 -14.79
C ALA A 299 -7.70 -8.66 -14.04
N GLY A 300 -6.66 -7.91 -13.65
CA GLY A 300 -5.49 -8.44 -12.96
C GLY A 300 -4.48 -9.17 -13.86
N LEU A 301 -4.62 -9.07 -15.17
CA LEU A 301 -3.73 -9.67 -16.17
C LEU A 301 -2.54 -8.73 -16.47
N TRP A 302 -1.79 -8.36 -15.42
CA TRP A 302 -0.77 -7.31 -15.48
C TRP A 302 0.37 -7.59 -16.45
N ARG A 303 0.81 -8.85 -16.56
CA ARG A 303 1.80 -9.25 -17.58
C ARG A 303 1.34 -8.89 -19.00
N ASP A 304 0.13 -9.30 -19.37
CA ASP A 304 -0.41 -9.10 -20.72
C ASP A 304 -0.79 -7.63 -20.94
N ALA A 305 -1.27 -6.94 -19.90
CA ALA A 305 -1.54 -5.50 -19.93
C ALA A 305 -0.27 -4.72 -20.23
N HIS A 306 0.84 -5.06 -19.57
CA HIS A 306 2.13 -4.42 -19.76
C HIS A 306 2.70 -4.66 -21.15
N GLU A 307 2.62 -5.89 -21.67
CA GLU A 307 3.00 -6.16 -23.06
C GLU A 307 2.13 -5.35 -24.05
N THR A 308 0.82 -5.32 -23.83
CA THR A 308 -0.13 -4.65 -24.72
C THR A 308 0.06 -3.13 -24.72
N ILE A 309 0.26 -2.50 -23.57
CA ILE A 309 0.45 -1.05 -23.50
C ILE A 309 1.79 -0.64 -24.13
N ASN A 310 2.83 -1.46 -24.04
CA ASN A 310 4.10 -1.22 -24.73
C ASN A 310 3.95 -1.23 -26.25
N GLN A 311 3.02 -2.02 -26.80
CA GLN A 311 2.68 -1.95 -28.22
C GLN A 311 1.99 -0.62 -28.58
N ALA A 312 1.11 -0.10 -27.70
CA ALA A 312 0.50 1.22 -27.90
C ALA A 312 1.56 2.36 -27.84
N VAL A 313 2.48 2.31 -26.88
CA VAL A 313 3.61 3.25 -26.77
C VAL A 313 4.48 3.22 -28.03
N ALA A 314 4.70 2.05 -28.63
CA ALA A 314 5.45 1.94 -29.88
C ALA A 314 4.73 2.58 -31.09
N LEU A 315 3.40 2.74 -31.04
CA LEU A 315 2.63 3.45 -32.07
C LEU A 315 2.63 4.96 -31.84
N ASP A 316 2.37 5.40 -30.60
CA ASP A 316 2.37 6.83 -30.23
C ASP A 316 2.58 7.02 -28.71
N GLY A 317 3.83 6.93 -28.28
CA GLY A 317 4.23 7.21 -26.89
C GLY A 317 4.33 8.69 -26.54
N GLN A 318 3.78 9.59 -27.36
CA GLN A 318 3.68 11.03 -27.04
C GLN A 318 2.23 11.44 -26.74
N ASP A 319 1.25 10.58 -27.01
CA ASP A 319 -0.13 10.80 -26.59
C ASP A 319 -0.21 10.81 -25.05
N PRO A 320 -0.70 11.89 -24.41
CA PRO A 320 -0.70 12.00 -22.96
C PRO A 320 -1.50 10.90 -22.24
N VAL A 321 -2.57 10.38 -22.85
CA VAL A 321 -3.37 9.29 -22.27
C VAL A 321 -2.56 8.00 -22.31
N VAL A 322 -1.91 7.71 -23.45
CA VAL A 322 -1.08 6.51 -23.60
C VAL A 322 0.12 6.54 -22.64
N THR A 323 0.78 7.68 -22.49
CA THR A 323 1.90 7.86 -21.55
C THR A 323 1.46 7.58 -20.11
N TRP A 324 0.30 8.10 -19.71
CA TRP A 324 -0.25 7.87 -18.37
C TRP A 324 -0.66 6.42 -18.13
N ASP A 325 -1.42 5.82 -19.04
CA ASP A 325 -1.83 4.43 -18.93
C ASP A 325 -0.61 3.50 -18.89
N ALA A 326 0.42 3.79 -19.68
CA ALA A 326 1.69 3.06 -19.65
C ALA A 326 2.41 3.21 -18.31
N ALA A 327 2.48 4.41 -17.74
CA ALA A 327 3.10 4.64 -16.44
C ALA A 327 2.38 3.85 -15.33
N LEU A 328 1.04 3.91 -15.27
CA LEU A 328 0.25 3.21 -14.26
C LEU A 328 0.33 1.69 -14.38
N ILE A 329 0.26 1.15 -15.60
CA ILE A 329 0.37 -0.30 -15.83
C ILE A 329 1.78 -0.78 -15.50
N ARG A 330 2.82 -0.07 -15.95
CA ARG A 330 4.22 -0.42 -15.70
C ARG A 330 4.52 -0.46 -14.20
N LEU A 331 4.10 0.57 -13.47
CA LEU A 331 4.27 0.68 -12.02
C LEU A 331 3.80 -0.58 -11.28
N HIS A 332 2.63 -1.12 -11.65
CA HIS A 332 2.10 -2.34 -11.03
C HIS A 332 2.74 -3.60 -11.59
N ALA A 333 2.93 -3.67 -12.90
CA ALA A 333 3.38 -4.89 -13.56
C ALA A 333 4.84 -5.24 -13.24
N GLU A 334 5.74 -4.26 -13.16
CA GLU A 334 7.16 -4.49 -12.89
C GLU A 334 7.36 -5.10 -11.50
N GLU A 335 6.76 -4.51 -10.46
CA GLU A 335 6.89 -5.03 -9.10
C GLU A 335 6.17 -6.36 -8.89
N ARG A 336 5.00 -6.55 -9.52
CA ARG A 336 4.31 -7.86 -9.50
C ARG A 336 5.13 -8.94 -10.18
N ALA A 337 5.89 -8.61 -11.23
CA ALA A 337 6.79 -9.55 -11.89
C ALA A 337 7.97 -9.97 -11.01
N GLU A 338 8.46 -9.08 -10.14
CA GLU A 338 9.49 -9.40 -9.15
C GLU A 338 8.93 -10.30 -8.06
N GLN A 339 7.79 -9.93 -7.48
CA GLN A 339 7.08 -10.69 -6.44
C GLN A 339 6.60 -12.07 -6.93
N ALA A 340 6.41 -12.26 -8.24
CA ALA A 340 6.02 -13.54 -8.82
C ALA A 340 7.07 -14.66 -8.65
N ARG A 341 8.32 -14.30 -8.32
CA ARG A 341 9.44 -15.26 -8.23
C ARG A 341 9.60 -15.88 -6.86
N GLU A 342 9.31 -15.14 -5.79
CA GLU A 342 9.50 -15.54 -4.39
C GLU A 342 8.59 -14.68 -3.50
N PRO A 343 8.28 -15.10 -2.26
CA PRO A 343 8.61 -16.37 -1.63
C PRO A 343 7.60 -17.48 -1.92
N TYR A 344 6.54 -17.19 -2.70
CA TYR A 344 5.50 -18.15 -3.02
C TYR A 344 5.03 -18.00 -4.47
N PRO A 345 5.77 -18.61 -5.43
CA PRO A 345 5.57 -18.39 -6.86
C PRO A 345 4.16 -18.70 -7.36
N LEU A 346 3.45 -19.66 -6.76
CA LEU A 346 2.09 -20.01 -7.18
C LEU A 346 1.16 -18.79 -7.11
N LEU A 347 1.07 -18.17 -5.94
CA LEU A 347 0.19 -17.01 -5.75
C LEU A 347 0.78 -15.73 -6.35
N GLY A 348 2.11 -15.57 -6.32
CA GLY A 348 2.79 -14.44 -6.95
C GLY A 348 2.51 -14.35 -8.45
N ASN A 349 2.60 -15.47 -9.17
CA ASN A 349 2.25 -15.51 -10.61
C ASN A 349 0.76 -15.28 -10.86
N VAL A 350 -0.12 -15.78 -9.98
CA VAL A 350 -1.56 -15.47 -10.06
C VAL A 350 -1.82 -13.96 -9.89
N PHE A 351 -1.16 -13.29 -8.94
CA PHE A 351 -1.28 -11.84 -8.79
C PHE A 351 -0.65 -11.07 -9.95
N TYR A 352 0.40 -11.57 -10.57
CA TYR A 352 0.95 -10.98 -11.79
C TYR A 352 0.07 -11.21 -13.04
N GLY A 353 -0.89 -12.13 -12.95
CA GLY A 353 -1.74 -12.54 -14.06
C GLY A 353 -1.07 -13.55 -15.00
N ASP A 354 0.08 -14.11 -14.62
CA ASP A 354 0.77 -15.16 -15.36
C ASP A 354 0.28 -16.55 -14.93
N TYR A 355 -0.94 -16.89 -15.34
CA TYR A 355 -1.53 -18.18 -14.99
C TYR A 355 -0.78 -19.38 -15.59
N ALA A 356 -0.05 -19.18 -16.69
CA ALA A 356 0.79 -20.23 -17.27
C ALA A 356 1.98 -20.53 -16.34
N ALA A 357 2.69 -19.51 -15.87
CA ALA A 357 3.78 -19.69 -14.90
C ALA A 357 3.29 -20.20 -13.55
N ALA A 358 2.10 -19.79 -13.10
CA ALA A 358 1.48 -20.37 -11.91
C ALA A 358 1.19 -21.87 -12.09
N LEU A 359 0.77 -22.30 -13.29
CA LEU A 359 0.55 -23.71 -13.60
C LEU A 359 1.88 -24.50 -13.62
N GLU A 360 2.98 -23.90 -14.07
CA GLU A 360 4.31 -24.54 -14.03
C GLU A 360 4.71 -24.95 -12.61
N VAL A 361 4.28 -24.22 -11.57
CA VAL A 361 4.52 -24.58 -10.16
C VAL A 361 3.83 -25.88 -9.77
N MET A 362 2.71 -26.23 -10.43
CA MET A 362 1.93 -27.43 -10.14
C MET A 362 2.45 -28.67 -10.89
N ARG A 363 3.06 -28.50 -12.07
CA ARG A 363 3.49 -29.60 -12.95
C ARG A 363 4.47 -30.61 -12.34
N PRO A 364 5.35 -30.27 -11.38
CA PRO A 364 6.22 -31.25 -10.73
C PRO A 364 5.50 -32.32 -9.92
N TYR A 365 4.23 -32.11 -9.59
CA TYR A 365 3.44 -33.00 -8.74
C TYR A 365 2.48 -33.87 -9.56
N SER A 366 2.21 -35.09 -9.08
CA SER A 366 1.13 -35.92 -9.62
C SER A 366 -0.24 -35.30 -9.33
N VAL A 367 -1.26 -35.67 -10.11
CA VAL A 367 -2.64 -35.19 -9.87
C VAL A 367 -3.15 -35.61 -8.50
N GLU A 368 -2.80 -36.80 -8.04
CA GLU A 368 -3.10 -37.28 -6.69
C GLU A 368 -2.53 -36.31 -5.65
N GLN A 369 -1.25 -35.92 -5.77
CA GLN A 369 -0.61 -34.99 -4.84
C GLN A 369 -1.22 -33.58 -4.89
N ILE A 370 -1.60 -33.09 -6.08
CA ILE A 370 -2.21 -31.77 -6.25
C ILE A 370 -3.55 -31.64 -5.51
N PHE A 371 -4.33 -32.73 -5.46
CA PHE A 371 -5.65 -32.77 -4.83
C PHE A 371 -5.68 -33.43 -3.45
N ASP A 372 -4.55 -33.93 -2.94
CA ASP A 372 -4.44 -34.49 -1.59
C ASP A 372 -4.53 -33.38 -0.53
N GLN A 373 -4.84 -33.76 0.71
CA GLN A 373 -4.77 -32.86 1.86
C GLN A 373 -3.92 -33.47 3.00
N PRO A 374 -2.77 -32.86 3.34
CA PRO A 374 -2.21 -31.63 2.76
C PRO A 374 -1.60 -31.87 1.37
N THR A 375 -1.73 -30.89 0.48
CA THR A 375 -1.05 -30.87 -0.82
C THR A 375 0.35 -30.25 -0.66
N PRO A 376 1.39 -30.72 -1.38
CA PRO A 376 2.72 -30.10 -1.35
C PRO A 376 2.76 -28.68 -1.94
N LEU A 377 1.68 -28.22 -2.56
CA LEU A 377 1.52 -26.81 -2.96
C LEU A 377 1.25 -25.89 -1.75
N VAL A 378 0.89 -26.47 -0.60
CA VAL A 378 0.59 -25.77 0.66
C VAL A 378 1.57 -26.19 1.74
N ASP A 379 1.82 -27.49 1.88
CA ASP A 379 2.68 -28.06 2.90
C ASP A 379 4.13 -27.55 2.77
N GLU A 380 4.74 -27.21 3.90
CA GLU A 380 6.08 -26.59 3.99
C GLU A 380 6.24 -25.29 3.16
N THR A 381 5.14 -24.59 2.83
CA THR A 381 5.16 -23.29 2.15
C THR A 381 4.58 -22.17 3.04
N PRO A 382 4.73 -20.89 2.66
CA PRO A 382 4.06 -19.78 3.37
C PRO A 382 2.53 -19.90 3.47
N ALA A 383 1.89 -20.74 2.63
CA ALA A 383 0.45 -20.93 2.64
C ALA A 383 -0.06 -21.98 3.64
N MET A 384 0.83 -22.69 4.35
CA MET A 384 0.44 -23.67 5.37
C MET A 384 -0.40 -23.01 6.47
N GLY A 385 -1.62 -23.51 6.69
CA GLY A 385 -2.57 -22.94 7.64
C GLY A 385 -3.36 -21.74 7.12
N TRP A 386 -3.16 -21.36 5.85
CA TRP A 386 -3.84 -20.27 5.14
C TRP A 386 -4.57 -20.76 3.88
N GLU A 387 -5.02 -22.02 3.89
CA GLU A 387 -5.61 -22.68 2.71
C GLU A 387 -6.90 -21.98 2.24
N ALA A 388 -7.69 -21.46 3.18
CA ALA A 388 -8.90 -20.71 2.89
C ALA A 388 -8.57 -19.37 2.20
N GLU A 389 -7.59 -18.63 2.71
CA GLU A 389 -7.11 -17.37 2.14
C GLU A 389 -6.46 -17.58 0.78
N LEU A 390 -5.60 -18.59 0.64
CA LEU A 390 -5.00 -18.98 -0.65
C LEU A 390 -6.08 -19.25 -1.69
N SER A 391 -7.07 -20.08 -1.32
CA SER A 391 -8.19 -20.40 -2.20
C SER A 391 -8.95 -19.15 -2.62
N ARG A 392 -9.26 -18.27 -1.65
CA ARG A 392 -9.96 -17.00 -1.91
C ARG A 392 -9.16 -16.12 -2.86
N TRP A 393 -7.87 -15.90 -2.61
CA TRP A 393 -7.03 -15.04 -3.45
C TRP A 393 -6.94 -15.52 -4.90
N ILE A 394 -6.81 -16.84 -5.11
CA ILE A 394 -6.79 -17.40 -6.46
C ILE A 394 -8.15 -17.26 -7.15
N ILE A 395 -9.25 -17.54 -6.44
CA ILE A 395 -10.60 -17.39 -6.99
C ILE A 395 -10.90 -15.93 -7.36
N ASP A 396 -10.59 -15.00 -6.46
CA ASP A 396 -10.83 -13.57 -6.64
C ASP A 396 -10.01 -13.01 -7.81
N SER A 397 -8.78 -13.49 -8.00
CA SER A 397 -7.91 -13.07 -9.11
C SER A 397 -8.35 -13.71 -10.45
N ALA A 398 -8.63 -15.02 -10.45
CA ALA A 398 -8.96 -15.76 -11.68
C ALA A 398 -10.34 -15.45 -12.23
N THR A 399 -11.28 -15.00 -11.38
CA THR A 399 -12.65 -14.71 -11.80
C THR A 399 -12.77 -13.60 -12.85
N PRO A 400 -12.22 -12.39 -12.64
CA PRO A 400 -12.22 -11.37 -13.68
C PRO A 400 -11.32 -11.76 -14.88
N ALA A 401 -10.18 -12.44 -14.63
CA ALA A 401 -9.29 -12.89 -15.70
C ALA A 401 -10.00 -13.75 -16.76
N VAL A 402 -10.78 -14.76 -16.35
CA VAL A 402 -11.51 -15.61 -17.30
C VAL A 402 -12.74 -14.94 -17.94
N GLN A 403 -13.19 -13.80 -17.42
CA GLN A 403 -14.23 -13.01 -18.07
C GLN A 403 -13.65 -12.22 -19.26
N VAL A 404 -12.45 -11.66 -19.08
CA VAL A 404 -11.73 -10.86 -20.10
C VAL A 404 -10.94 -11.75 -21.10
N GLN A 405 -10.54 -12.94 -20.68
CA GLN A 405 -9.91 -13.97 -21.51
C GLN A 405 -10.63 -15.33 -21.31
N PRO A 406 -11.75 -15.59 -21.99
CA PRO A 406 -12.57 -16.81 -21.80
C PRO A 406 -11.93 -18.09 -22.37
N ASP A 407 -10.78 -17.96 -23.01
CA ASP A 407 -9.90 -19.00 -23.53
C ASP A 407 -8.65 -19.24 -22.66
N LEU A 408 -8.48 -18.52 -21.54
CA LEU A 408 -7.37 -18.69 -20.61
C LEU A 408 -7.52 -19.98 -19.76
N ALA A 409 -7.17 -21.12 -20.37
CA ALA A 409 -7.36 -22.45 -19.78
C ALA A 409 -6.70 -22.61 -18.39
N ALA A 410 -5.48 -22.09 -18.21
CA ALA A 410 -4.75 -22.17 -16.95
C ALA A 410 -5.47 -21.43 -15.80
N ALA A 411 -6.13 -20.30 -16.07
CA ALA A 411 -6.89 -19.57 -15.06
C ALA A 411 -8.15 -20.34 -14.62
N PHE A 412 -8.84 -21.00 -15.56
CA PHE A 412 -9.92 -21.93 -15.23
C PHE A 412 -9.40 -23.06 -14.34
N PHE A 413 -8.28 -23.70 -14.71
CA PHE A 413 -7.72 -24.80 -13.92
C PHE A 413 -7.37 -24.38 -12.49
N LEU A 414 -6.62 -23.28 -12.32
CA LEU A 414 -6.23 -22.76 -11.01
C LEU A 414 -7.43 -22.36 -10.16
N ARG A 415 -8.46 -21.73 -10.77
CA ARG A 415 -9.71 -21.42 -10.07
C ARG A 415 -10.44 -22.68 -9.61
N GLY A 416 -10.50 -23.70 -10.47
CA GLY A 416 -11.10 -25.00 -10.15
C GLY A 416 -10.37 -25.71 -9.01
N TRP A 417 -9.04 -25.73 -9.05
CA TRP A 417 -8.21 -26.26 -7.97
C TRP A 417 -8.44 -25.51 -6.65
N ALA A 418 -8.43 -24.18 -6.66
CA ALA A 418 -8.69 -23.36 -5.48
C ALA A 418 -10.11 -23.58 -4.91
N ARG A 419 -11.13 -23.74 -5.76
CA ARG A 419 -12.49 -24.08 -5.34
C ARG A 419 -12.57 -25.43 -4.63
N ARG A 420 -11.84 -26.42 -5.14
CA ARG A 420 -11.72 -27.77 -4.53
C ARG A 420 -10.94 -27.72 -3.22
N LEU A 421 -9.87 -26.91 -3.15
CA LEU A 421 -9.08 -26.71 -1.93
C LEU A 421 -9.94 -26.12 -0.81
N ALA A 422 -10.74 -25.09 -1.11
CA ALA A 422 -11.67 -24.48 -0.16
C ALA A 422 -12.82 -25.41 0.27
N ASN A 423 -13.37 -26.16 -0.68
CA ASN A 423 -14.43 -27.12 -0.43
C ASN A 423 -14.29 -28.29 -1.40
N PRO A 424 -13.91 -29.48 -0.91
CA PRO A 424 -13.80 -30.65 -1.75
C PRO A 424 -15.08 -30.86 -2.57
N ASP A 425 -16.26 -30.82 -1.97
CA ASP A 425 -17.50 -31.15 -2.70
C ASP A 425 -18.05 -30.03 -3.60
N ASN A 426 -17.24 -29.01 -3.93
CA ASN A 426 -17.67 -27.90 -4.78
C ASN A 426 -17.88 -28.35 -6.24
N PRO A 427 -19.13 -28.36 -6.76
CA PRO A 427 -19.39 -28.80 -8.14
C PRO A 427 -18.78 -27.86 -9.19
N ASP A 428 -18.58 -26.58 -8.84
CA ASP A 428 -17.99 -25.60 -9.74
C ASP A 428 -16.49 -25.84 -9.96
N ALA A 429 -15.82 -26.56 -9.05
CA ALA A 429 -14.42 -26.96 -9.22
C ALA A 429 -14.25 -27.90 -10.42
N LEU A 430 -15.11 -28.91 -10.52
CA LEU A 430 -15.10 -29.85 -11.64
C LEU A 430 -15.45 -29.14 -12.95
N ALA A 431 -16.44 -28.24 -12.94
CA ALA A 431 -16.84 -27.48 -14.12
C ALA A 431 -15.70 -26.60 -14.67
N ASP A 432 -14.92 -25.97 -13.79
CA ASP A 432 -13.74 -25.19 -14.18
C ASP A 432 -12.65 -26.06 -14.78
N ILE A 433 -12.37 -27.23 -14.19
CA ILE A 433 -11.36 -28.17 -14.69
C ILE A 433 -11.79 -28.79 -16.02
N GLU A 434 -13.09 -29.09 -16.19
CA GLU A 434 -13.67 -29.49 -17.48
C GLU A 434 -13.50 -28.41 -18.54
N ARG A 435 -13.72 -27.13 -18.17
CA ARG A 435 -13.54 -26.01 -19.07
C ARG A 435 -12.08 -25.87 -19.49
N ALA A 436 -11.13 -25.95 -18.55
CA ALA A 436 -9.70 -25.92 -18.85
C ALA A 436 -9.29 -27.03 -19.83
N ALA A 437 -9.68 -28.28 -19.56
CA ALA A 437 -9.40 -29.42 -20.45
C ALA A 437 -10.08 -29.29 -21.84
N SER A 438 -11.21 -28.60 -21.93
CA SER A 438 -11.86 -28.34 -23.22
C SER A 438 -11.16 -27.26 -24.06
N LEU A 439 -10.53 -26.30 -23.38
CA LEU A 439 -9.83 -25.18 -24.01
C LEU A 439 -8.42 -25.60 -24.47
N ASP A 440 -7.75 -26.43 -23.68
CA ASP A 440 -6.46 -27.01 -24.02
C ASP A 440 -6.48 -28.54 -23.81
N PRO A 441 -6.90 -29.31 -24.84
CA PRO A 441 -7.03 -30.77 -24.74
C PRO A 441 -5.68 -31.50 -24.75
N GLU A 442 -4.60 -30.81 -25.15
CA GLU A 442 -3.26 -31.40 -25.20
C GLU A 442 -2.49 -31.21 -23.90
N GLU A 443 -2.96 -30.35 -22.99
CA GLU A 443 -2.39 -30.14 -21.66
C GLU A 443 -2.63 -31.36 -20.75
N PRO A 444 -1.60 -32.18 -20.46
CA PRO A 444 -1.80 -33.44 -19.75
C PRO A 444 -2.31 -33.26 -18.32
N LEU A 445 -1.93 -32.18 -17.64
CA LEU A 445 -2.34 -31.93 -16.27
C LEU A 445 -3.86 -31.73 -16.18
N PHE A 446 -4.48 -31.04 -17.15
CA PHE A 446 -5.92 -30.81 -17.18
C PHE A 446 -6.70 -32.12 -17.40
N ALA A 447 -6.31 -32.90 -18.41
CA ALA A 447 -6.96 -34.16 -18.74
C ALA A 447 -6.83 -35.21 -17.62
N GLN A 448 -5.66 -35.31 -16.98
CA GLN A 448 -5.43 -36.20 -15.85
C GLN A 448 -6.22 -35.78 -14.62
N SER A 449 -6.24 -34.48 -14.29
CA SER A 449 -7.01 -33.94 -13.16
C SER A 449 -8.51 -34.19 -13.34
N LEU A 450 -9.03 -33.98 -14.55
CA LEU A 450 -10.41 -34.26 -14.87
C LEU A 450 -10.75 -35.76 -14.70
N THR A 451 -9.85 -36.63 -15.13
CA THR A 451 -10.02 -38.09 -14.99
C THR A 451 -9.98 -38.51 -13.53
N TYR A 452 -9.08 -37.93 -12.74
CA TYR A 452 -8.94 -38.19 -11.31
C TYR A 452 -10.19 -37.76 -10.53
N LEU A 453 -10.71 -36.55 -10.76
CA LEU A 453 -11.85 -36.00 -10.02
C LEU A 453 -13.21 -36.63 -10.38
N LYS A 454 -13.29 -37.41 -11.47
CA LYS A 454 -14.51 -38.12 -11.88
C LYS A 454 -14.63 -39.54 -11.31
N GLN A 455 -13.56 -40.04 -10.70
CA GLN A 455 -13.55 -41.33 -9.99
C GLN A 455 -14.04 -41.14 -8.56
#